data_AF-A0A6B3DNU1-F1
#
_entry.id   AF-A0A6B3DNU1-F1
#
_cell.length_a   1.000
_cell.length_b   1.000
_cell.length_c   1.000
_cell.angle_alpha   90.00
_cell.angle_beta   90.00
_cell.angle_gamma   90.00
#
_symmetry.space_group_name_H-M   'P 1'
#
loop_
_entity.id
_entity.type
_entity.pdbx_description
1 polymer ?
#
loop_
_entity_poly.entity_id
_entity_poly.type
_entity_poly.pdbx_seq_one_letter_code
_entity_poly.pdbx_strand_id
1 'polypeptide(L)'
;MTVSLERPAVPVDEMPDLVEPYDEPHAVVTLQVRVSRDQLAAAVEMSASHGWGITDPDTLTVEQTRYFAVHNLVCMSALELEQGARAMAFLAGPDADDVSQQDYVRGIYRAVDRAFPKTG
;
A
#
# COMPACT_ATOMS: atom_id res chain seq x y z
N MET A 1 26.63 15.63 13.55
CA MET A 1 25.23 15.84 13.94
C MET A 1 24.38 14.87 13.14
N THR A 2 24.12 13.69 13.69
CA THR A 2 23.32 12.65 13.07
C THR A 2 21.87 12.95 13.39
N VAL A 3 21.11 13.45 12.42
CA VAL A 3 19.67 13.63 12.59
C VAL A 3 19.05 12.25 12.55
N SER A 4 18.82 11.66 13.73
CA SER A 4 17.95 10.50 13.84
C SER A 4 16.52 11.00 13.63
N LEU A 5 16.02 10.87 12.40
CA LEU A 5 14.60 10.98 12.10
C LEU A 5 13.94 9.70 12.60
N GLU A 6 13.74 9.59 13.91
CA GLU A 6 12.85 8.58 14.49
C GLU A 6 11.41 8.91 14.06
N ARG A 7 11.10 8.67 12.78
CA ARG A 7 9.72 8.55 12.36
C ARG A 7 9.24 7.19 12.84
N PRO A 8 8.13 7.13 13.59
CA PRO A 8 7.61 5.85 14.06
C PRO A 8 7.31 4.98 12.83
N ALA A 9 8.00 3.85 12.74
CA ALA A 9 7.66 2.82 11.79
C ALA A 9 6.29 2.26 12.19
N VAL A 10 5.37 2.21 11.23
CA VAL A 10 4.07 1.60 11.45
C VAL A 10 4.29 0.08 11.46
N PRO A 11 4.00 -0.63 12.57
CA PRO A 11 4.23 -2.06 12.62
C PRO A 11 3.29 -2.77 11.64
N VAL A 12 3.83 -3.78 10.96
CA VAL A 12 3.11 -4.67 10.05
C VAL A 12 3.29 -6.07 10.58
N ASP A 13 2.18 -6.70 10.93
CA ASP A 13 2.16 -8.10 11.31
C ASP A 13 2.28 -8.94 10.02
N GLU A 14 3.09 -10.00 10.07
CA GLU A 14 3.38 -10.90 8.94
C GLU A 14 4.10 -10.22 7.77
N MET A 15 5.44 -10.18 7.81
CA MET A 15 6.22 -9.75 6.66
C MET A 15 6.19 -10.82 5.56
N PRO A 16 6.06 -10.44 4.28
CA PRO A 16 6.23 -11.37 3.18
C PRO A 16 7.68 -11.83 3.13
N ASP A 17 7.90 -13.15 3.26
CA ASP A 17 9.20 -13.75 3.01
C ASP A 17 9.45 -13.79 1.50
N LEU A 18 10.61 -13.27 1.08
CA LEU A 18 11.11 -13.43 -0.30
C LEU A 18 11.84 -14.76 -0.51
N VAL A 19 11.76 -15.65 0.48
CA VAL A 19 12.40 -16.96 0.50
C VAL A 19 11.34 -18.00 0.18
N GLU A 20 11.67 -18.97 -0.66
CA GLU A 20 10.74 -20.08 -0.92
C GLU A 20 10.43 -20.84 0.38
N PRO A 21 9.25 -21.48 0.52
CA PRO A 21 8.83 -22.13 1.77
C PRO A 21 9.77 -23.21 2.34
N TYR A 22 10.81 -23.60 1.60
CA TYR A 22 11.76 -24.65 1.95
C TYR A 22 13.21 -24.17 2.01
N ASP A 23 13.49 -22.91 1.69
CA ASP A 23 14.83 -22.33 1.79
C ASP A 23 15.02 -21.65 3.15
N GLU A 24 16.23 -21.75 3.72
CA GLU A 24 16.58 -21.05 4.94
C GLU A 24 16.86 -19.56 4.66
N PRO A 25 16.33 -18.61 5.47
CA PRO A 25 16.62 -17.19 5.29
C PRO A 25 18.11 -16.89 5.42
N HIS A 26 18.72 -16.35 4.35
CA HIS A 26 20.14 -15.99 4.37
C HIS A 26 20.41 -14.67 5.12
N ALA A 27 19.49 -13.71 5.04
CA ALA A 27 19.61 -12.41 5.68
C ALA A 27 18.23 -11.76 5.88
N VAL A 28 18.14 -10.87 6.88
CA VAL A 28 17.00 -9.97 7.07
C VAL A 28 17.44 -8.55 6.74
N VAL A 29 16.74 -7.90 5.80
CA VAL A 29 17.05 -6.54 5.37
C VAL A 29 15.90 -5.60 5.74
N THR A 30 16.19 -4.57 6.51
CA THR A 30 15.21 -3.50 6.83
C THR A 30 15.36 -2.34 5.85
N LEU A 31 14.29 -1.99 5.15
CA LEU A 31 14.24 -0.85 4.24
C LEU A 31 13.44 0.31 4.85
N GLN A 32 13.99 1.52 4.81
CA GLN A 32 13.26 2.75 5.12
C GLN A 32 12.96 3.50 3.83
N VAL A 33 11.68 3.60 3.48
CA VAL A 33 11.23 4.28 2.26
C VAL A 33 10.27 5.41 2.58
N ARG A 34 10.23 6.41 1.70
CA ARG A 34 9.21 7.46 1.71
C ARG A 34 8.34 7.27 0.49
N VAL A 35 7.04 7.16 0.72
CA VAL A 35 6.04 6.95 -0.33
C VAL A 35 4.95 7.99 -0.22
N SER A 36 4.33 8.31 -1.34
CA SER A 36 3.14 9.16 -1.37
C SER A 36 1.89 8.37 -0.95
N ARG A 37 0.83 9.09 -0.58
CA ARG A 37 -0.48 8.49 -0.31
C ARG A 37 -1.02 7.71 -1.51
N ASP A 38 -0.77 8.20 -2.73
CA ASP A 38 -1.25 7.58 -3.96
C ASP A 38 -0.49 6.30 -4.29
N GLN A 39 0.81 6.23 -3.98
CA GLN A 39 1.59 4.99 -4.10
C GLN A 39 1.14 3.95 -3.07
N LEU A 40 0.82 4.36 -1.83
CA LEU A 40 0.22 3.46 -0.84
C LEU A 40 -1.15 2.96 -1.31
N ALA A 41 -1.99 3.86 -1.85
CA ALA A 41 -3.30 3.49 -2.37
C ALA A 41 -3.19 2.52 -3.54
N ALA A 42 -2.28 2.74 -4.47
CA ALA A 42 -2.02 1.82 -5.59
C ALA A 42 -1.54 0.45 -5.10
N ALA A 43 -0.63 0.41 -4.12
CA ALA A 43 -0.17 -0.85 -3.54
C ALA A 43 -1.30 -1.63 -2.85
N VAL A 44 -2.18 -0.95 -2.10
CA VAL A 44 -3.34 -1.59 -1.46
C VAL A 44 -4.36 -2.05 -2.49
N GLU A 45 -4.68 -1.21 -3.47
CA GLU A 45 -5.64 -1.51 -4.53
C GLU A 45 -5.25 -2.77 -5.29
N MET A 46 -3.99 -2.87 -5.74
CA MET A 46 -3.53 -3.99 -6.54
C MET A 46 -3.64 -5.33 -5.78
N SER A 47 -3.35 -5.34 -4.48
CA SER A 47 -3.58 -6.53 -3.63
C SER A 47 -5.07 -6.82 -3.47
N ALA A 48 -5.86 -5.80 -3.12
CA ALA A 48 -7.28 -5.96 -2.84
C ALA A 48 -8.06 -6.48 -4.06
N SER A 49 -7.86 -5.88 -5.24
CA SER A 49 -8.59 -6.24 -6.46
C SER A 49 -8.04 -7.49 -7.14
N HIS A 50 -6.72 -7.58 -7.36
CA HIS A 50 -6.12 -8.66 -8.15
C HIS A 50 -5.72 -9.88 -7.30
N GLY A 51 -5.31 -9.66 -6.04
CA GLY A 51 -4.85 -10.73 -5.16
C GLY A 51 -6.00 -11.43 -4.41
N TRP A 52 -6.97 -10.65 -3.93
CA TRP A 52 -7.97 -11.13 -2.96
C TRP A 52 -9.43 -10.95 -3.41
N GLY A 53 -9.68 -10.31 -4.56
CA GLY A 53 -11.03 -10.12 -5.11
C GLY A 53 -11.95 -9.26 -4.22
N ILE A 54 -11.38 -8.33 -3.46
CA ILE A 54 -12.10 -7.47 -2.52
C ILE A 54 -12.80 -6.36 -3.29
N THR A 55 -14.13 -6.39 -3.26
CA THR A 55 -15.01 -5.45 -3.96
C THR A 55 -15.42 -4.26 -3.10
N ASP A 56 -15.32 -4.35 -1.77
CA ASP A 56 -15.60 -3.26 -0.83
C ASP A 56 -14.35 -2.96 0.03
N PRO A 57 -13.58 -1.92 -0.32
CA PRO A 57 -12.38 -1.53 0.43
C PRO A 57 -12.64 -1.09 1.87
N ASP A 58 -13.86 -0.65 2.21
CA ASP A 58 -14.16 -0.17 3.55
C ASP A 58 -14.16 -1.31 4.59
N THR A 59 -14.29 -2.58 4.14
CA THR A 59 -14.21 -3.76 5.01
C THR A 59 -12.78 -4.14 5.41
N LEU A 60 -11.76 -3.57 4.77
CA LEU A 60 -10.37 -3.89 5.06
C LEU A 60 -9.99 -3.49 6.49
N THR A 61 -9.40 -4.40 7.26
CA THR A 61 -8.83 -4.02 8.56
C THR A 61 -7.56 -3.19 8.39
N VAL A 62 -7.13 -2.53 9.47
CA VAL A 62 -5.84 -1.82 9.48
C VAL A 62 -4.68 -2.75 9.16
N GLU A 63 -4.68 -3.94 9.76
CA GLU A 63 -3.64 -4.96 9.56
C GLU A 63 -3.60 -5.44 8.11
N GLN A 64 -4.76 -5.78 7.52
CA GLN A 64 -4.85 -6.20 6.12
C GLN A 64 -4.35 -5.10 5.18
N THR A 65 -4.74 -3.85 5.43
CA THR A 65 -4.29 -2.71 4.62
C THR A 65 -2.77 -2.56 4.68
N ARG A 66 -2.17 -2.71 5.87
CA ARG A 66 -0.71 -2.63 6.04
C ARG A 66 0.01 -3.78 5.36
N TYR A 67 -0.50 -5.01 5.52
CA TYR A 67 0.03 -6.19 4.87
C TYR A 67 0.03 -6.02 3.34
N PHE A 68 -1.10 -5.62 2.74
CA PHE A 68 -1.22 -5.37 1.31
C PHE A 68 -0.29 -4.29 0.80
N ALA A 69 -0.18 -3.18 1.54
CA ALA A 69 0.75 -2.11 1.20
C ALA A 69 2.20 -2.61 1.20
N VAL A 70 2.64 -3.30 2.26
CA VAL A 70 4.02 -3.80 2.36
C VAL A 70 4.31 -4.88 1.32
N HIS A 71 3.40 -5.85 1.14
CA HIS A 71 3.54 -6.89 0.13
C HIS A 71 3.83 -6.30 -1.25
N ASN A 72 3.00 -5.36 -1.70
CA ASN A 72 3.19 -4.76 -3.01
C ASN A 72 4.35 -3.77 -3.08
N LEU A 73 4.67 -3.04 -2.00
CA LEU A 73 5.88 -2.20 -1.98
C LEU A 73 7.18 -3.00 -2.10
N VAL A 74 7.20 -4.24 -1.62
CA VAL A 74 8.35 -5.15 -1.74
C VAL A 74 8.42 -5.80 -3.13
N CYS A 75 7.26 -6.15 -3.72
CA CYS A 75 7.19 -6.87 -4.98
C CYS A 75 7.21 -5.97 -6.23
N MET A 76 6.76 -4.72 -6.12
CA MET A 76 6.63 -3.81 -7.28
C MET A 76 7.87 -2.98 -7.53
N SER A 77 8.13 -2.68 -8.80
CA SER A 77 9.09 -1.65 -9.19
C SER A 77 8.57 -0.24 -8.89
N ALA A 78 9.51 0.71 -8.75
CA ALA A 78 9.16 2.12 -8.55
C ALA A 78 8.32 2.69 -9.71
N LEU A 79 8.52 2.20 -10.94
CA LEU A 79 7.77 2.61 -12.12
C LEU A 79 6.31 2.15 -12.05
N GLU A 80 6.07 0.89 -11.67
CA GLU A 80 4.71 0.35 -11.51
C GLU A 80 3.95 1.10 -10.41
N LEU A 81 4.62 1.40 -9.29
CA LEU A 81 4.04 2.20 -8.22
C LEU A 81 3.69 3.62 -8.67
N GLU A 82 4.52 4.25 -9.50
CA GLU A 82 4.24 5.57 -10.07
C GLU A 82 3.06 5.54 -11.04
N GLN A 83 3.01 4.54 -11.92
CA GLN A 83 1.90 4.36 -12.86
C GLN A 83 0.58 4.12 -12.13
N GLY A 84 0.59 3.24 -11.11
CA GLY A 84 -0.56 2.99 -10.25
C GLY A 84 -1.00 4.25 -9.50
N ALA A 85 -0.07 5.01 -8.93
CA ALA A 85 -0.38 6.26 -8.24
C ALA A 85 -1.08 7.29 -9.15
N ARG A 86 -0.60 7.43 -10.40
CA ARG A 86 -1.24 8.29 -11.40
C ARG A 86 -2.64 7.81 -11.76
N ALA A 87 -2.85 6.50 -11.89
CA ALA A 87 -4.16 5.93 -12.14
C ALA A 87 -5.13 6.17 -10.97
N MET A 88 -4.68 5.97 -9.73
CA MET A 88 -5.48 6.26 -8.53
C MET A 88 -5.89 7.73 -8.46
N ALA A 89 -4.96 8.65 -8.73
CA ALA A 89 -5.24 10.08 -8.75
C ALA A 89 -6.25 10.46 -9.85
N PHE A 90 -6.11 9.88 -11.06
CA PHE A 90 -7.04 10.09 -12.17
C PHE A 90 -8.44 9.57 -11.82
N LEU A 91 -8.53 8.34 -11.34
CA LEU A 91 -9.81 7.69 -10.99
C LEU A 91 -10.51 8.32 -9.79
N ALA A 92 -9.80 9.01 -8.90
CA ALA A 92 -10.41 9.79 -7.82
C ALA A 92 -10.88 11.18 -8.26
N GLY A 93 -10.40 11.64 -9.42
CA GLY A 93 -10.63 12.97 -9.95
C GLY A 93 -12.01 13.16 -10.59
N PRO A 94 -12.40 14.42 -10.87
CA PRO A 94 -13.67 14.74 -11.51
C PRO A 94 -13.78 14.25 -12.96
N ASP A 95 -12.65 13.92 -13.57
CA ASP A 95 -12.54 13.49 -14.97
C ASP A 95 -12.69 11.97 -15.15
N ALA A 96 -12.92 11.21 -14.07
CA ALA A 96 -13.10 9.76 -14.19
C ALA A 96 -14.46 9.43 -14.82
N ASP A 97 -14.43 8.68 -15.92
CA ASP A 97 -15.61 8.31 -16.71
C ASP A 97 -16.60 7.39 -15.95
N ASP A 98 -16.11 6.67 -14.93
CA ASP A 98 -16.88 5.71 -14.14
C ASP A 98 -16.95 6.10 -12.66
N VAL A 99 -18.13 6.57 -12.26
CA VAL A 99 -18.42 6.98 -10.87
C VAL A 99 -18.33 5.79 -9.89
N SER A 100 -18.59 4.56 -10.35
CA SER A 100 -18.49 3.38 -9.48
C SER A 100 -17.05 3.08 -9.06
N GLN A 101 -16.08 3.41 -9.93
CA GLN A 101 -14.66 3.31 -9.61
C GLN A 101 -14.20 4.46 -8.69
N GLN A 102 -14.79 5.65 -8.80
CA GLN A 102 -14.49 6.75 -7.88
C GLN A 102 -14.78 6.37 -6.43
N ASP A 103 -15.93 5.74 -6.17
CA ASP A 103 -16.32 5.35 -4.82
C ASP A 103 -15.42 4.24 -4.25
N TYR A 104 -15.06 3.26 -5.08
CA TYR A 104 -14.09 2.22 -4.72
C TYR A 104 -12.72 2.82 -4.39
N VAL A 105 -12.17 3.67 -5.26
CA VAL A 105 -10.86 4.32 -5.07
C VAL A 105 -10.87 5.20 -3.82
N ARG A 106 -11.97 5.92 -3.55
CA ARG A 106 -12.14 6.67 -2.29
C ARG A 106 -12.17 5.77 -1.07
N GLY A 107 -12.75 4.58 -1.17
CA GLY A 107 -12.69 3.54 -0.13
C GLY A 107 -11.25 3.10 0.16
N ILE A 108 -10.46 2.81 -0.87
CA ILE A 108 -9.04 2.48 -0.72
C ILE A 108 -8.30 3.61 0.00
N TYR A 109 -8.54 4.86 -0.41
CA TYR A 109 -7.94 6.01 0.25
C TYR A 109 -8.31 6.14 1.74
N ARG A 110 -9.57 5.86 2.11
CA ARG A 110 -9.98 5.83 3.53
C ARG A 110 -9.28 4.71 4.30
N ALA A 111 -9.16 3.52 3.71
CA ALA A 111 -8.43 2.41 4.32
C ALA A 111 -6.95 2.77 4.57
N VAL A 112 -6.29 3.37 3.56
CA VAL A 112 -4.92 3.87 3.67
C VAL A 112 -4.78 4.92 4.77
N ASP A 113 -5.65 5.93 4.82
CA ASP A 113 -5.58 6.99 5.83
C ASP A 113 -5.78 6.45 7.25
N ARG A 114 -6.64 5.43 7.42
CA ARG A 114 -6.84 4.73 8.70
C ARG A 114 -5.61 3.93 9.10
N ALA A 115 -4.93 3.29 8.15
CA ALA A 115 -3.78 2.43 8.41
C ALA A 115 -2.46 3.20 8.57
N PHE A 116 -2.30 4.31 7.84
CA PHE A 116 -1.13 5.17 7.73
C PHE A 116 -1.53 6.64 7.94
N PRO A 117 -1.94 7.03 9.16
CA PRO A 117 -2.36 8.39 9.44
C PRO A 117 -1.21 9.38 9.21
N LYS A 118 -1.53 10.59 8.74
CA LYS A 118 -0.54 11.67 8.62
C LYS A 118 0.11 11.91 9.98
N THR A 119 1.42 11.79 10.06
CA THR A 119 2.19 12.34 11.18
C THR A 119 2.01 13.85 11.14
N GLY A 120 1.32 14.41 12.16
CA GLY A 120 1.13 15.84 12.34
C GLY A 120 2.43 16.62 12.48
#